data_AF-A0A0E0PBI8-F1
#
_entry.id   AF-A0A0E0PBI8-F1
#
_cell.length_a   1.000
_cell.length_b   1.000
_cell.length_c   1.000
_cell.angle_alpha   90.00
_cell.angle_beta   90.00
_cell.angle_gamma   90.00
#
_symmetry.space_group_name_H-M   'P 1'
#
loop_
_entity.id
_entity.type
_entity.pdbx_description
1 polymer ?
#
loop_
_entity_poly.entity_id
_entity_poly.type
_entity_poly.pdbx_seq_one_letter_code
_entity_poly.pdbx_strand_id
1 'polypeptide(L)'
;MAVAAATRIAVVVVAALAALAPGARGLRRDDFPVGFLFGAATSAYQIEGAYLDDNKGLNNWDVFTHTQGGRFGGVNSAGIAFYNRLIDALLQKGIQPFVTLNHFDIPQELEIRYGGWLGAGIREEFGYYSDVCFKAFGDRVRFWTTFNEPNLMTKFQFMLGAYPPNRFLDPIFFGEYPREMREILSSNLPKFTPEEKKLLQNKVDFIGINQYTAIYAKDCIYSPCALNTYEGNALVYTTGVRNGAKIGKPTAFSTYFVVPESIESAVMYVNGRYKDTTIYITENGYSQHSDTNMEDLINDVERVNYLQGYLKYLSSAVRKGANVGGYFMWSLIDNFEWVFGYTIKFGLYHVDFDTQERIPKMSAKWYRDFLTGSNGSVPVPPWVSDEDWRMLTSGEEFVVGLTPNVTVANDGSGDFTNISAALDALPETYTGKYIIYVKERVYDETKSIITGSKNIADGVRIWKTATFAVDSDRFTAMRLGIRNTAGEEKQQTLALRVKADKSIFFNCRIEGNQDTLFAQAYRQFYRSCVILVKPSLPGKPTVVTAHGRRDRQQTTGFVVHHSQVVAAAPPAAFARPRAARLRPPGAARGEDR
;
A
#
# COMPACT_ATOMS: atom_id res chain seq x y z
N MET A 1 13.45 45.46 -21.48
CA MET A 1 14.32 45.99 -20.41
C MET A 1 13.99 45.21 -19.13
N ALA A 2 14.87 44.99 -18.16
CA ALA A 2 16.28 45.37 -18.04
C ALA A 2 17.17 44.13 -17.77
N VAL A 3 18.42 44.32 -17.32
CA VAL A 3 19.38 43.25 -16.97
C VAL A 3 20.14 43.63 -15.69
N ALA A 4 20.35 42.63 -14.83
CA ALA A 4 21.29 42.58 -13.69
C ALA A 4 21.08 43.56 -12.51
N ALA A 5 20.63 42.98 -11.39
CA ALA A 5 21.29 43.14 -10.10
C ALA A 5 21.21 41.78 -9.36
N ALA A 6 22.05 41.57 -8.34
CA ALA A 6 21.95 40.43 -7.45
C ALA A 6 21.50 40.91 -6.06
N THR A 7 20.63 40.15 -5.38
CA THR A 7 20.75 39.77 -3.95
C THR A 7 19.42 39.21 -3.40
N ARG A 8 19.44 37.94 -2.96
CA ARG A 8 18.56 37.33 -1.94
C ARG A 8 17.06 37.69 -1.99
N ILE A 9 16.33 37.15 -2.97
CA ILE A 9 15.00 36.60 -2.63
C ILE A 9 15.25 35.40 -1.70
N ALA A 10 14.40 35.19 -0.69
CA ALA A 10 14.56 34.09 0.25
C ALA A 10 13.25 33.31 0.47
N VAL A 11 13.31 32.01 0.17
CA VAL A 11 12.29 31.00 0.46
C VAL A 11 10.87 31.45 0.10
N VAL A 12 10.58 31.59 -1.20
CA VAL A 12 9.17 31.61 -1.65
C VAL A 12 8.58 30.24 -1.34
N VAL A 13 7.69 30.19 -0.35
CA VAL A 13 6.88 29.00 -0.05
C VAL A 13 5.58 29.13 -0.82
N VAL A 14 5.40 28.35 -1.89
CA VAL A 14 4.08 28.14 -2.50
C VAL A 14 3.53 26.83 -1.95
N ALA A 15 2.53 26.94 -1.06
CA ALA A 15 1.85 25.80 -0.45
C ALA A 15 0.46 25.65 -1.08
N ALA A 16 0.32 24.74 -2.05
CA ALA A 16 -0.93 24.53 -2.78
C ALA A 16 -1.75 23.36 -2.20
N LEU A 17 -2.92 23.63 -1.61
CA LEU A 17 -3.92 22.59 -1.34
C LEU A 17 -4.69 22.21 -2.62
N ALA A 18 -3.95 21.61 -3.56
CA ALA A 18 -4.52 20.81 -4.63
C ALA A 18 -5.19 19.57 -4.02
N ALA A 19 -6.47 19.38 -4.27
CA ALA A 19 -7.27 18.29 -3.72
C ALA A 19 -6.95 16.92 -4.36
N LEU A 20 -5.76 16.39 -4.06
CA LEU A 20 -5.57 14.95 -3.91
C LEU A 20 -6.14 14.54 -2.54
N ALA A 21 -6.82 13.39 -2.48
CA ALA A 21 -7.76 13.03 -1.41
C ALA A 21 -7.23 13.26 0.03
N PRO A 22 -8.07 13.78 0.95
CA PRO A 22 -7.67 14.37 2.24
C PRO A 22 -6.74 13.48 3.05
N GLY A 23 -5.76 14.10 3.70
CA GLY A 23 -4.64 13.44 4.36
C GLY A 23 -3.31 13.95 3.81
N ALA A 24 -3.08 15.25 3.95
CA ALA A 24 -1.85 15.92 3.53
C ALA A 24 -0.83 16.08 4.68
N ARG A 25 -1.03 15.38 5.80
CA ARG A 25 0.04 14.93 6.69
C ARG A 25 0.58 13.61 6.14
N GLY A 26 1.91 13.47 6.01
CA GLY A 26 2.50 12.15 5.78
C GLY A 26 2.28 11.28 7.01
N LEU A 27 1.79 10.05 6.83
CA LEU A 27 1.44 9.12 7.91
C LEU A 27 2.59 8.95 8.93
N ARG A 28 2.27 8.98 10.23
CA ARG A 28 3.22 8.83 11.34
C ARG A 28 2.72 7.84 12.39
N ARG A 29 3.62 7.33 13.23
CA ARG A 29 3.30 6.44 14.36
C ARG A 29 2.28 7.07 15.32
N ASP A 30 2.40 8.35 15.60
CA ASP A 30 1.51 9.08 16.55
C ASP A 30 0.17 9.50 15.93
N ASP A 31 -0.10 9.15 14.68
CA ASP A 31 -1.45 9.25 14.10
C ASP A 31 -2.35 8.07 14.57
N PHE A 32 -1.81 7.20 15.43
CA PHE A 32 -2.45 6.09 16.14
C PHE A 32 -2.25 6.23 17.67
N PRO A 33 -3.16 5.71 18.52
CA PRO A 33 -3.09 5.84 19.97
C PRO A 33 -1.79 5.37 20.63
N VAL A 34 -1.54 5.93 21.82
CA VAL A 34 -0.58 5.37 22.78
C VAL A 34 -1.06 3.97 23.18
N GLY A 35 -0.16 2.99 23.20
CA GLY A 35 -0.49 1.59 23.46
C GLY A 35 -0.99 0.80 22.24
N PHE A 36 -1.29 1.44 21.10
CA PHE A 36 -1.66 0.74 19.86
C PHE A 36 -0.54 -0.21 19.41
N LEU A 37 -0.84 -1.50 19.27
CA LEU A 37 0.14 -2.52 18.93
C LEU A 37 0.45 -2.52 17.43
N PHE A 38 1.73 -2.66 17.10
CA PHE A 38 2.19 -2.86 15.73
C PHE A 38 3.11 -4.07 15.66
N GLY A 39 2.99 -4.86 14.60
CA GLY A 39 3.80 -6.06 14.40
C GLY A 39 3.70 -6.61 12.98
N ALA A 40 4.08 -7.89 12.84
CA ALA A 40 3.93 -8.66 11.61
C ALA A 40 3.51 -10.09 11.99
N ALA A 41 2.80 -10.75 11.08
CA ALA A 41 2.23 -12.08 11.27
C ALA A 41 2.90 -13.15 10.39
N THR A 42 2.79 -14.40 10.85
CA THR A 42 3.27 -15.65 10.21
C THR A 42 2.45 -16.81 10.79
N SER A 43 2.46 -17.97 10.12
CA SER A 43 1.81 -19.20 10.62
C SER A 43 2.80 -20.38 10.60
N ALA A 44 2.61 -21.34 11.51
CA ALA A 44 3.55 -22.43 11.76
C ALA A 44 3.97 -23.17 10.47
N TYR A 45 3.01 -23.81 9.80
CA TYR A 45 3.27 -24.57 8.58
C TYR A 45 3.90 -23.74 7.45
N GLN A 46 3.59 -22.44 7.35
CA GLN A 46 4.10 -21.61 6.26
C GLN A 46 5.56 -21.15 6.45
N ILE A 47 6.12 -21.21 7.68
CA ILE A 47 7.48 -20.70 7.97
C ILE A 47 8.42 -21.61 8.77
N GLU A 48 7.92 -22.59 9.54
CA GLU A 48 8.77 -23.37 10.46
C GLU A 48 9.59 -24.46 9.75
N GLY A 49 9.01 -25.13 8.76
CA GLY A 49 9.63 -26.29 8.12
C GLY A 49 9.70 -27.49 9.07
N ALA A 50 10.89 -28.09 9.21
CA ALA A 50 11.23 -29.09 10.23
C ALA A 50 10.21 -30.25 10.40
N TYR A 51 9.55 -30.65 9.30
CA TYR A 51 8.21 -31.25 9.40
C TYR A 51 8.15 -32.67 10.01
N LEU A 52 9.29 -33.35 10.12
CA LEU A 52 9.49 -34.66 10.75
C LEU A 52 10.38 -34.59 12.00
N ASP A 53 10.92 -33.43 12.34
CA ASP A 53 11.90 -33.27 13.42
C ASP A 53 11.24 -33.29 14.80
N ASP A 54 12.01 -33.55 15.87
CA ASP A 54 11.57 -33.53 17.27
C ASP A 54 10.29 -34.33 17.59
N ASN A 55 9.93 -35.33 16.77
CA ASN A 55 8.66 -36.07 16.81
C ASN A 55 7.41 -35.20 16.58
N LYS A 56 7.51 -34.19 15.70
CA LYS A 56 6.34 -33.46 15.18
C LYS A 56 5.41 -34.45 14.44
N GLY A 57 4.12 -34.38 14.76
CA GLY A 57 3.09 -35.15 14.04
C GLY A 57 2.81 -34.56 12.65
N LEU A 58 2.31 -35.38 11.73
CA LEU A 58 1.85 -34.90 10.42
C LEU A 58 0.49 -34.22 10.56
N ASN A 59 0.40 -32.98 10.07
CA ASN A 59 -0.85 -32.27 9.85
C ASN A 59 -1.41 -32.56 8.44
N ASN A 60 -2.61 -32.06 8.18
CA ASN A 60 -3.30 -32.18 6.90
C ASN A 60 -2.52 -31.61 5.71
N TRP A 61 -1.71 -30.56 5.90
CA TRP A 61 -0.85 -30.00 4.86
C TRP A 61 0.40 -30.84 4.60
N ASP A 62 1.03 -31.39 5.64
CA ASP A 62 2.13 -32.36 5.51
C ASP A 62 1.68 -33.56 4.65
N VAL A 63 0.46 -34.06 4.88
CA VAL A 63 -0.07 -35.25 4.17
C VAL A 63 -0.65 -34.92 2.80
N PHE A 64 -1.22 -33.73 2.62
CA PHE A 64 -1.62 -33.20 1.30
C PHE A 64 -0.41 -32.98 0.37
N THR A 65 0.79 -32.75 0.93
CA THR A 65 2.02 -32.55 0.16
C THR A 65 2.91 -33.81 0.08
N HIS A 66 2.93 -34.68 1.11
CA HIS A 66 3.92 -35.75 1.27
C HIS A 66 3.40 -37.04 1.98
N THR A 67 2.23 -37.59 1.60
CA THR A 67 1.64 -38.85 2.16
C THR A 67 2.71 -39.94 2.44
N GLN A 68 2.82 -40.55 3.63
CA GLN A 68 1.78 -41.03 4.55
C GLN A 68 2.14 -40.92 6.06
N GLY A 69 1.11 -40.77 6.91
CA GLY A 69 0.98 -41.46 8.22
C GLY A 69 1.72 -40.88 9.43
N GLY A 70 0.96 -40.42 10.44
CA GLY A 70 1.44 -40.09 11.79
C GLY A 70 0.49 -40.65 12.86
N ARG A 71 1.03 -41.16 13.99
CA ARG A 71 0.28 -41.98 14.96
C ARG A 71 0.33 -41.40 16.38
N PHE A 72 -0.67 -41.78 17.18
CA PHE A 72 -0.86 -41.47 18.61
C PHE A 72 0.42 -41.37 19.47
N GLY A 73 0.48 -40.33 20.31
CA GLY A 73 1.51 -40.10 21.33
C GLY A 73 1.02 -39.13 22.41
N GLY A 74 1.82 -38.94 23.47
CA GLY A 74 1.55 -37.92 24.50
C GLY A 74 1.92 -36.51 24.03
N VAL A 75 1.73 -35.51 24.91
CA VAL A 75 2.12 -34.10 24.64
C VAL A 75 3.61 -34.01 24.30
N ASN A 76 3.93 -33.49 23.11
CA ASN A 76 5.32 -33.34 22.68
C ASN A 76 6.03 -32.22 23.45
N SER A 77 6.85 -32.63 24.43
CA SER A 77 7.63 -31.72 25.27
C SER A 77 8.71 -30.95 24.50
N ALA A 78 9.21 -31.45 23.36
CA ALA A 78 10.16 -30.74 22.51
C ALA A 78 9.47 -29.58 21.76
N GLY A 79 8.25 -29.79 21.25
CA GLY A 79 7.41 -28.73 20.69
C GLY A 79 7.07 -27.65 21.72
N ILE A 80 6.75 -28.04 22.96
CA ILE A 80 6.58 -27.07 24.07
C ILE A 80 7.89 -26.33 24.35
N ALA A 81 9.04 -27.01 24.34
CA ALA A 81 10.33 -26.35 24.53
C ALA A 81 10.69 -25.39 23.39
N PHE A 82 10.28 -25.68 22.15
CA PHE A 82 10.45 -24.79 20.99
C PHE A 82 9.67 -23.48 21.18
N TYR A 83 8.35 -23.55 21.41
CA TYR A 83 7.54 -22.34 21.58
C TYR A 83 7.90 -21.56 22.85
N ASN A 84 8.35 -22.21 23.93
CA ASN A 84 8.93 -21.51 25.08
C ASN A 84 10.16 -20.69 24.67
N ARG A 85 11.14 -21.29 23.99
CA ARG A 85 12.34 -20.55 23.50
C ARG A 85 11.97 -19.37 22.60
N LEU A 86 10.96 -19.53 21.74
CA LEU A 86 10.48 -18.46 20.86
C LEU A 86 9.81 -17.32 21.66
N ILE A 87 8.87 -17.64 22.56
CA ILE A 87 8.18 -16.68 23.43
C ILE A 87 9.18 -15.91 24.30
N ASP A 88 10.13 -16.60 24.92
CA ASP A 88 11.13 -15.98 25.78
C ASP A 88 12.07 -15.08 24.97
N ALA A 89 12.46 -15.49 23.75
CA ALA A 89 13.27 -14.66 22.85
C ALA A 89 12.53 -13.40 22.36
N LEU A 90 11.23 -13.51 22.04
CA LEU A 90 10.38 -12.36 21.68
C LEU A 90 10.29 -11.36 22.85
N LEU A 91 9.99 -11.85 24.05
CA LEU A 91 9.88 -11.03 25.26
C LEU A 91 11.22 -10.37 25.64
N GLN A 92 12.35 -11.08 25.50
CA GLN A 92 13.70 -10.51 25.66
C GLN A 92 14.03 -9.40 24.65
N LYS A 93 13.29 -9.30 23.53
CA LYS A 93 13.38 -8.19 22.57
C LYS A 93 12.25 -7.15 22.72
N GLY A 94 11.43 -7.26 23.77
CA GLY A 94 10.29 -6.37 24.00
C GLY A 94 9.11 -6.59 23.04
N ILE A 95 9.08 -7.71 22.33
CA ILE A 95 8.01 -8.07 21.40
C ILE A 95 6.95 -8.89 22.15
N GLN A 96 5.73 -8.37 22.25
CA GLN A 96 4.61 -9.10 22.85
C GLN A 96 4.16 -10.23 21.90
N PRO A 97 4.19 -11.51 22.33
CA PRO A 97 3.58 -12.59 21.55
C PRO A 97 2.06 -12.44 21.50
N PHE A 98 1.51 -12.70 20.31
CA PHE A 98 0.08 -12.78 20.00
C PHE A 98 -0.08 -14.11 19.25
N VAL A 99 -0.81 -15.08 19.81
CA VAL A 99 -0.71 -16.49 19.40
C VAL A 99 -2.02 -17.00 18.84
N THR A 100 -1.97 -17.56 17.64
CA THR A 100 -3.07 -18.32 17.05
C THR A 100 -2.93 -19.80 17.38
N LEU A 101 -4.00 -20.45 17.83
CA LEU A 101 -4.01 -21.88 18.18
C LEU A 101 -4.16 -22.81 16.96
N ASN A 102 -5.00 -22.46 15.98
CA ASN A 102 -5.08 -23.18 14.71
C ASN A 102 -5.06 -22.25 13.49
N HIS A 103 -4.29 -22.63 12.49
CA HIS A 103 -4.09 -21.89 11.25
C HIS A 103 -4.17 -22.84 10.03
N PHE A 104 -5.29 -23.57 9.94
CA PHE A 104 -5.60 -24.61 8.94
C PHE A 104 -4.81 -25.92 9.08
N ASP A 105 -3.95 -26.04 10.09
CA ASP A 105 -2.95 -27.07 10.33
C ASP A 105 -3.44 -28.21 11.26
N ILE A 106 -4.59 -28.80 10.93
CA ILE A 106 -5.20 -29.90 11.71
C ILE A 106 -4.27 -31.14 11.69
N PRO A 107 -3.97 -31.79 12.83
CA PRO A 107 -3.31 -33.10 12.84
C PRO A 107 -4.08 -34.13 11.99
N GLN A 108 -3.40 -34.81 11.05
CA GLN A 108 -4.05 -35.71 10.08
C GLN A 108 -4.77 -36.89 10.76
N GLU A 109 -4.29 -37.34 11.92
CA GLU A 109 -4.93 -38.41 12.69
C GLU A 109 -6.36 -38.03 13.12
N LEU A 110 -6.66 -36.74 13.32
CA LEU A 110 -8.01 -36.26 13.63
C LEU A 110 -8.91 -36.19 12.39
N GLU A 111 -8.33 -35.91 11.22
CA GLU A 111 -9.00 -36.07 9.92
C GLU A 111 -9.40 -37.54 9.69
N ILE A 112 -8.49 -38.48 9.94
CA ILE A 112 -8.71 -39.92 9.77
C ILE A 112 -9.75 -40.47 10.75
N ARG A 113 -9.69 -40.08 12.03
CA ARG A 113 -10.55 -40.65 13.08
C ARG A 113 -11.93 -40.02 13.19
N TYR A 114 -12.01 -38.71 12.96
CA TYR A 114 -13.22 -37.93 13.24
C TYR A 114 -13.73 -37.15 12.02
N GLY A 115 -13.08 -37.23 10.85
CA GLY A 115 -13.40 -36.38 9.70
C GLY A 115 -13.03 -34.91 9.95
N GLY A 116 -12.02 -34.66 10.80
CA GLY A 116 -11.52 -33.32 11.10
C GLY A 116 -12.63 -32.43 11.66
N TRP A 117 -12.82 -31.25 11.08
CA TRP A 117 -13.86 -30.32 11.50
C TRP A 117 -15.31 -30.79 11.23
N LEU A 118 -15.52 -31.91 10.52
CA LEU A 118 -16.86 -32.43 10.21
C LEU A 118 -17.47 -33.30 11.31
N GLY A 119 -16.67 -33.94 12.17
CA GLY A 119 -17.16 -34.81 13.24
C GLY A 119 -17.06 -34.20 14.63
N ALA A 120 -18.05 -34.46 15.47
CA ALA A 120 -18.19 -33.81 16.78
C ALA A 120 -16.99 -33.99 17.74
N GLY A 121 -16.27 -35.12 17.65
CA GLY A 121 -15.13 -35.44 18.53
C GLY A 121 -13.97 -34.44 18.46
N ILE A 122 -13.82 -33.72 17.34
CA ILE A 122 -12.78 -32.68 17.17
C ILE A 122 -12.85 -31.57 18.22
N ARG A 123 -14.03 -31.35 18.82
CA ARG A 123 -14.28 -30.31 19.84
C ARG A 123 -13.56 -30.62 21.15
N GLU A 124 -13.54 -31.89 21.54
CA GLU A 124 -12.91 -32.34 22.78
C GLU A 124 -11.38 -32.35 22.62
N GLU A 125 -10.89 -32.84 21.48
CA GLU A 125 -9.47 -32.85 21.11
C GLU A 125 -8.90 -31.42 20.97
N PHE A 126 -9.61 -30.51 20.31
CA PHE A 126 -9.18 -29.10 20.20
C PHE A 126 -9.27 -28.37 21.54
N GLY A 127 -10.26 -28.71 22.39
CA GLY A 127 -10.35 -28.24 23.76
C GLY A 127 -9.12 -28.65 24.58
N TYR A 128 -8.76 -29.94 24.55
CA TYR A 128 -7.58 -30.48 25.24
C TYR A 128 -6.27 -29.85 24.74
N TYR A 129 -6.10 -29.70 23.42
CA TYR A 129 -4.95 -29.00 22.83
C TYR A 129 -4.85 -27.54 23.30
N SER A 130 -5.96 -26.80 23.29
CA SER A 130 -6.01 -25.42 23.79
C SER A 130 -5.60 -25.36 25.26
N ASP A 131 -6.12 -26.28 26.08
CA ASP A 131 -5.82 -26.41 27.51
C ASP A 131 -4.32 -26.67 27.77
N VAL A 132 -3.65 -27.46 26.91
CA VAL A 132 -2.20 -27.70 26.98
C VAL A 132 -1.43 -26.42 26.64
N CYS A 133 -1.81 -25.71 25.58
CA CYS A 133 -1.18 -24.44 25.19
C CYS A 133 -1.35 -23.35 26.27
N PHE A 134 -2.54 -23.22 26.86
CA PHE A 134 -2.79 -22.26 27.94
C PHE A 134 -1.97 -22.58 29.19
N LYS A 135 -1.84 -23.85 29.57
CA LYS A 135 -1.01 -24.28 30.73
C LYS A 135 0.49 -24.12 30.48
N ALA A 136 0.96 -24.27 29.23
CA ALA A 136 2.37 -24.19 28.87
C ALA A 136 2.88 -22.75 28.66
N PHE A 137 2.00 -21.83 28.22
CA PHE A 137 2.41 -20.50 27.72
C PHE A 137 1.57 -19.32 28.25
N GLY A 138 0.43 -19.57 28.90
CA GLY A 138 -0.52 -18.53 29.35
C GLY A 138 0.02 -17.62 30.47
N ASP A 139 1.16 -17.95 31.07
CA ASP A 139 1.90 -17.11 32.01
C ASP A 139 2.57 -15.90 31.31
N ARG A 140 2.90 -16.05 30.02
CA ARG A 140 3.61 -15.06 29.19
C ARG A 140 2.78 -14.55 28.01
N VAL A 141 1.92 -15.38 27.43
CA VAL A 141 1.07 -15.05 26.27
C VAL A 141 -0.27 -14.50 26.74
N ARG A 142 -0.55 -13.23 26.40
CA ARG A 142 -1.75 -12.49 26.81
C ARG A 142 -2.83 -12.39 25.74
N PHE A 143 -2.50 -12.66 24.48
CA PHE A 143 -3.41 -12.51 23.35
C PHE A 143 -3.48 -13.84 22.59
N TRP A 144 -4.70 -14.37 22.46
CA TRP A 144 -4.98 -15.69 21.93
C TRP A 144 -6.10 -15.65 20.89
N THR A 145 -5.80 -16.09 19.67
CA THR A 145 -6.78 -16.33 18.60
C THR A 145 -7.02 -17.83 18.49
N THR A 146 -8.25 -18.31 18.69
CA THR A 146 -8.55 -19.75 18.61
C THR A 146 -8.37 -20.30 17.20
N PHE A 147 -8.90 -19.59 16.21
CA PHE A 147 -8.77 -19.90 14.80
C PHE A 147 -8.32 -18.64 14.06
N ASN A 148 -7.23 -18.73 13.27
CA ASN A 148 -7.11 -17.77 12.17
C ASN A 148 -8.11 -18.15 11.09
N GLU A 149 -8.68 -17.13 10.45
CA GLU A 149 -9.57 -17.27 9.31
C GLU A 149 -10.46 -18.53 9.34
N PRO A 150 -11.33 -18.70 10.35
CA PRO A 150 -12.50 -19.57 10.15
C PRO A 150 -13.19 -19.11 8.86
N ASN A 151 -13.10 -17.81 8.51
CA ASN A 151 -13.21 -17.18 7.19
C ASN A 151 -12.97 -18.04 5.95
N LEU A 152 -11.97 -18.88 6.02
CA LEU A 152 -11.53 -19.72 4.95
C LEU A 152 -11.27 -21.13 5.51
N MET A 153 -12.09 -21.73 6.45
CA MET A 153 -11.93 -23.10 7.08
C MET A 153 -13.09 -24.23 7.09
N THR A 154 -14.02 -24.37 6.12
CA THR A 154 -15.29 -25.19 5.99
C THR A 154 -16.09 -25.05 4.63
N LYS A 155 -16.03 -23.94 3.83
CA LYS A 155 -16.34 -23.89 2.35
C LYS A 155 -15.31 -24.58 1.44
N PHE A 156 -14.19 -23.93 1.11
CA PHE A 156 -13.25 -24.44 0.09
C PHE A 156 -12.91 -25.97 0.07
N GLN A 157 -12.44 -26.79 1.05
CA GLN A 157 -12.37 -28.27 0.93
C GLN A 157 -13.78 -28.83 0.79
N PHE A 158 -14.61 -28.65 1.82
CA PHE A 158 -15.89 -29.32 1.94
C PHE A 158 -16.93 -28.88 0.87
N MET A 159 -16.61 -27.89 0.02
CA MET A 159 -17.42 -27.39 -1.10
C MET A 159 -16.66 -27.15 -2.42
N LEU A 160 -15.31 -27.08 -2.44
CA LEU A 160 -14.46 -26.78 -3.62
C LEU A 160 -13.10 -27.56 -3.66
N GLY A 161 -12.81 -28.48 -2.73
CA GLY A 161 -11.50 -29.15 -2.58
C GLY A 161 -10.31 -28.40 -1.92
N ALA A 162 -10.41 -27.13 -1.45
CA ALA A 162 -9.23 -26.34 -1.02
C ALA A 162 -9.34 -25.22 0.11
N TYR A 163 -9.72 -25.51 1.39
CA TYR A 163 -9.16 -24.83 2.62
C TYR A 163 -9.84 -24.05 3.84
N PRO A 164 -11.17 -24.06 4.28
CA PRO A 164 -12.55 -23.51 3.83
C PRO A 164 -13.62 -22.16 4.04
N PRO A 165 -14.54 -21.55 5.02
CA PRO A 165 -15.54 -20.33 4.84
C PRO A 165 -15.88 -19.15 5.93
N ASN A 166 -16.21 -17.88 5.61
CA ASN A 166 -16.62 -16.88 6.67
C ASN A 166 -18.11 -16.81 7.01
N ARG A 167 -18.50 -17.10 8.28
CA ARG A 167 -19.68 -16.56 9.03
C ARG A 167 -19.64 -16.85 10.56
N PHE A 168 -18.55 -16.57 11.27
CA PHE A 168 -18.36 -17.03 12.67
C PHE A 168 -18.72 -16.02 13.80
N LEU A 169 -18.71 -14.70 13.53
CA LEU A 169 -18.88 -13.68 14.59
C LEU A 169 -20.31 -13.59 15.16
N ASP A 170 -21.35 -13.60 14.32
CA ASP A 170 -22.75 -13.55 14.79
C ASP A 170 -23.10 -14.69 15.79
N PRO A 171 -22.69 -15.96 15.55
CA PRO A 171 -22.76 -17.02 16.54
C PRO A 171 -22.11 -16.70 17.89
N ILE A 172 -20.93 -16.08 17.91
CA ILE A 172 -20.26 -15.66 19.15
C ILE A 172 -21.08 -14.57 19.86
N PHE A 173 -21.43 -13.48 19.15
CA PHE A 173 -22.00 -12.30 19.81
C PHE A 173 -23.49 -12.42 20.14
N PHE A 174 -24.23 -13.27 19.43
CA PHE A 174 -25.69 -13.36 19.52
C PHE A 174 -26.22 -14.79 19.74
N GLY A 175 -25.34 -15.80 19.79
CA GLY A 175 -25.73 -17.21 20.00
C GLY A 175 -26.48 -17.85 18.82
N GLU A 176 -26.55 -17.18 17.66
CA GLU A 176 -27.21 -17.66 16.45
C GLU A 176 -26.48 -17.22 15.18
N TYR A 177 -26.64 -17.98 14.10
CA TYR A 177 -26.25 -17.55 12.77
C TYR A 177 -27.07 -16.32 12.30
N PRO A 178 -26.52 -15.47 11.42
CA PRO A 178 -27.24 -14.37 10.78
C PRO A 178 -28.60 -14.80 10.24
N ARG A 179 -29.60 -13.92 10.35
CA ARG A 179 -30.99 -14.20 9.93
C ARG A 179 -31.05 -14.69 8.49
N GLU A 180 -30.31 -14.02 7.61
CA GLU A 180 -30.23 -14.26 6.18
C GLU A 180 -29.68 -15.66 5.88
N MET A 181 -28.73 -16.17 6.68
CA MET A 181 -28.27 -17.56 6.56
C MET A 181 -29.35 -18.55 6.96
N ARG A 182 -30.08 -18.28 8.03
CA ARG A 182 -31.14 -19.17 8.53
C ARG A 182 -32.33 -19.24 7.56
N GLU A 183 -32.60 -18.15 6.85
CA GLU A 183 -33.62 -18.09 5.80
C GLU A 183 -33.15 -18.76 4.50
N ILE A 184 -31.93 -18.50 4.02
CA ILE A 184 -31.42 -19.05 2.74
C ILE A 184 -31.02 -20.53 2.84
N LEU A 185 -30.31 -20.93 3.90
CA LEU A 185 -29.77 -22.29 4.05
C LEU A 185 -30.74 -23.25 4.75
N SER A 186 -31.65 -22.73 5.58
CA SER A 186 -32.73 -23.48 6.23
C SER A 186 -32.26 -24.80 6.88
N SER A 187 -32.69 -25.96 6.38
CA SER A 187 -32.34 -27.29 6.89
C SER A 187 -30.86 -27.66 6.74
N ASN A 188 -30.12 -26.99 5.84
CA ASN A 188 -28.71 -27.28 5.57
C ASN A 188 -27.77 -26.56 6.55
N LEU A 189 -28.31 -25.78 7.49
CA LEU A 189 -27.57 -25.07 8.52
C LEU A 189 -27.86 -25.71 9.89
N PRO A 190 -26.84 -26.26 10.59
CA PRO A 190 -27.01 -26.79 11.95
C PRO A 190 -27.61 -25.76 12.92
N LYS A 191 -28.29 -26.25 13.95
CA LYS A 191 -28.92 -25.43 14.99
C LYS A 191 -28.20 -25.66 16.32
N PHE A 192 -27.73 -24.59 16.94
CA PHE A 192 -27.10 -24.67 18.26
C PHE A 192 -28.08 -25.18 19.32
N THR A 193 -27.64 -26.12 20.15
CA THR A 193 -28.40 -26.56 21.33
C THR A 193 -28.45 -25.45 22.40
N PRO A 194 -29.35 -25.51 23.40
CA PRO A 194 -29.37 -24.55 24.51
C PRO A 194 -28.02 -24.45 25.26
N GLU A 195 -27.32 -25.58 25.38
CA GLU A 195 -26.01 -25.69 26.04
C GLU A 195 -24.92 -25.01 25.21
N GLU A 196 -24.94 -25.20 23.88
CA GLU A 196 -24.01 -24.54 22.95
C GLU A 196 -24.24 -23.02 22.91
N LYS A 197 -25.50 -22.59 22.90
CA LYS A 197 -25.84 -21.17 23.04
C LYS A 197 -25.32 -20.57 24.34
N LYS A 198 -25.32 -21.34 25.44
CA LYS A 198 -24.74 -20.91 26.72
C LYS A 198 -23.21 -20.82 26.69
N LEU A 199 -22.52 -21.69 25.93
CA LEU A 199 -21.08 -21.58 25.70
C LEU A 199 -20.73 -20.34 24.86
N LEU A 200 -21.56 -20.02 23.84
CA LEU A 200 -21.41 -18.84 22.98
C LEU A 200 -21.71 -17.51 23.70
N GLN A 201 -22.49 -17.52 24.80
CA GLN A 201 -22.76 -16.30 25.60
C GLN A 201 -21.51 -15.69 26.27
N ASN A 202 -20.37 -16.37 26.24
CA ASN A 202 -19.08 -15.80 26.66
C ASN A 202 -18.59 -14.79 25.61
N LYS A 203 -18.73 -13.49 25.90
CA LYS A 203 -18.22 -12.42 25.04
C LYS A 203 -16.69 -12.54 24.86
N VAL A 204 -16.22 -12.48 23.62
CA VAL A 204 -14.79 -12.41 23.29
C VAL A 204 -14.19 -11.04 23.63
N ASP A 205 -12.96 -11.03 24.12
CA ASP A 205 -12.25 -9.81 24.52
C ASP A 205 -11.90 -8.89 23.33
N PHE A 206 -11.69 -9.49 22.15
CA PHE A 206 -11.36 -8.79 20.92
C PHE A 206 -11.83 -9.54 19.65
N ILE A 207 -11.79 -8.85 18.52
CA ILE A 207 -12.05 -9.37 17.17
C ILE A 207 -10.79 -9.17 16.32
N GLY A 208 -10.27 -10.26 15.76
CA GLY A 208 -9.28 -10.20 14.68
C GLY A 208 -9.98 -9.94 13.33
N ILE A 209 -9.44 -9.03 12.52
CA ILE A 209 -9.85 -8.81 11.14
C ILE A 209 -8.64 -8.96 10.23
N ASN A 210 -8.71 -9.93 9.32
CA ASN A 210 -7.80 -10.04 8.19
C ASN A 210 -8.42 -9.31 7.00
N GLN A 211 -7.79 -8.23 6.56
CA GLN A 211 -8.39 -7.30 5.59
C GLN A 211 -7.41 -6.96 4.46
N TYR A 212 -7.50 -7.69 3.36
CA TYR A 212 -6.61 -7.55 2.21
C TYR A 212 -7.17 -6.71 1.06
N THR A 213 -8.47 -6.80 0.79
CA THR A 213 -9.09 -6.30 -0.46
C THR A 213 -10.57 -5.96 -0.25
N ALA A 214 -11.17 -5.27 -1.21
CA ALA A 214 -12.62 -5.31 -1.43
C ALA A 214 -12.93 -5.91 -2.81
N ILE A 215 -14.17 -6.35 -3.00
CA ILE A 215 -14.74 -6.82 -4.26
C ILE A 215 -16.18 -6.32 -4.36
N TYR A 216 -16.73 -6.23 -5.57
CA TYR A 216 -18.14 -5.95 -5.76
C TYR A 216 -18.97 -7.20 -5.46
N ALA A 217 -20.08 -7.03 -4.74
CA ALA A 217 -21.17 -7.99 -4.67
C ALA A 217 -22.29 -7.58 -5.63
N LYS A 218 -22.92 -8.56 -6.28
CA LYS A 218 -24.11 -8.41 -7.11
C LYS A 218 -25.21 -9.30 -6.55
N ASP A 219 -26.40 -8.75 -6.37
CA ASP A 219 -27.63 -9.53 -6.13
C ASP A 219 -27.77 -10.65 -7.15
N CYS A 220 -28.20 -11.82 -6.67
CA CYS A 220 -28.66 -12.94 -7.49
C CYS A 220 -29.93 -13.61 -6.90
N ILE A 221 -30.64 -12.93 -5.98
CA ILE A 221 -31.96 -13.33 -5.50
C ILE A 221 -33.02 -12.94 -6.54
N TYR A 222 -32.91 -11.74 -7.12
CA TYR A 222 -33.86 -11.20 -8.10
C TYR A 222 -33.23 -10.96 -9.49
N SER A 223 -31.91 -11.11 -9.60
CA SER A 223 -31.15 -10.84 -10.82
C SER A 223 -30.55 -12.13 -11.44
N PRO A 224 -30.54 -12.29 -12.78
CA PRO A 224 -29.95 -13.46 -13.41
C PRO A 224 -28.43 -13.49 -13.22
N CYS A 225 -27.89 -14.61 -12.74
CA CYS A 225 -26.47 -14.85 -12.50
C CYS A 225 -26.06 -16.26 -12.93
N ALA A 226 -24.91 -16.39 -13.60
CA ALA A 226 -24.26 -17.69 -13.83
C ALA A 226 -23.44 -18.05 -12.58
N LEU A 227 -24.07 -18.75 -11.65
CA LEU A 227 -23.49 -19.07 -10.33
C LEU A 227 -22.79 -20.43 -10.34
N ASN A 228 -21.60 -20.49 -9.73
CA ASN A 228 -21.03 -21.75 -9.23
C ASN A 228 -21.77 -22.17 -7.94
N THR A 229 -21.51 -23.39 -7.46
CA THR A 229 -22.20 -23.99 -6.30
C THR A 229 -22.12 -23.16 -5.01
N TYR A 230 -20.99 -22.49 -4.74
CA TYR A 230 -20.84 -21.68 -3.53
C TYR A 230 -21.60 -20.35 -3.62
N GLU A 231 -21.40 -19.60 -4.71
CA GLU A 231 -22.10 -18.32 -4.93
C GLU A 231 -23.61 -18.52 -5.15
N GLY A 232 -24.00 -19.69 -5.66
CA GLY A 232 -25.37 -20.21 -5.72
C GLY A 232 -26.01 -20.32 -4.34
N ASN A 233 -25.38 -21.07 -3.42
CA ASN A 233 -25.89 -21.26 -2.06
C ASN A 233 -25.94 -19.97 -1.21
N ALA A 234 -25.26 -18.91 -1.64
CA ALA A 234 -25.28 -17.59 -1.00
C ALA A 234 -26.14 -16.55 -1.76
N LEU A 235 -26.72 -16.91 -2.92
CA LEU A 235 -27.50 -16.03 -3.81
C LEU A 235 -26.82 -14.68 -4.12
N VAL A 236 -25.49 -14.68 -4.23
CA VAL A 236 -24.67 -13.50 -4.48
C VAL A 236 -23.49 -13.84 -5.39
N TYR A 237 -23.30 -13.05 -6.44
CA TYR A 237 -22.12 -13.14 -7.31
C TYR A 237 -21.10 -12.09 -6.91
N THR A 238 -19.82 -12.47 -6.82
CA THR A 238 -18.73 -11.61 -6.36
C THR A 238 -17.68 -11.41 -7.45
N THR A 239 -17.18 -10.19 -7.60
CA THR A 239 -16.24 -9.85 -8.68
C THR A 239 -15.37 -8.63 -8.36
N GLY A 240 -14.10 -8.70 -8.76
CA GLY A 240 -13.20 -7.53 -8.77
C GLY A 240 -13.44 -6.57 -9.95
N VAL A 241 -14.38 -6.86 -10.85
CA VAL A 241 -14.63 -6.10 -12.09
C VAL A 241 -16.11 -5.75 -12.24
N ARG A 242 -16.41 -4.47 -12.48
CA ARG A 242 -17.75 -3.95 -12.77
C ARG A 242 -17.69 -3.07 -14.01
N ASN A 243 -18.54 -3.35 -15.00
CA ASN A 243 -18.61 -2.62 -16.28
C ASN A 243 -17.25 -2.50 -16.99
N GLY A 244 -16.43 -3.55 -16.93
CA GLY A 244 -15.07 -3.59 -17.48
C GLY A 244 -13.98 -2.93 -16.61
N ALA A 245 -14.35 -2.11 -15.62
CA ALA A 245 -13.41 -1.48 -14.70
C ALA A 245 -13.09 -2.40 -13.49
N LYS A 246 -11.80 -2.54 -13.17
CA LYS A 246 -11.34 -3.21 -11.93
C LYS A 246 -11.63 -2.30 -10.72
N ILE A 247 -11.94 -2.90 -9.56
CA ILE A 247 -12.19 -2.18 -8.30
C ILE A 247 -10.92 -1.48 -7.75
N GLY A 248 -9.74 -2.03 -8.06
CA GLY A 248 -8.44 -1.46 -7.71
C GLY A 248 -7.33 -2.03 -8.59
N LYS A 249 -6.07 -1.71 -8.26
CA LYS A 249 -4.91 -2.35 -8.90
C LYS A 249 -4.81 -3.80 -8.41
N PRO A 250 -4.71 -4.82 -9.29
CA PRO A 250 -4.52 -6.20 -8.84
C PRO A 250 -3.13 -6.38 -8.23
N THR A 251 -3.04 -7.31 -7.27
CA THR A 251 -1.75 -7.81 -6.74
C THR A 251 -1.34 -9.10 -7.46
N ALA A 252 -0.25 -9.75 -7.04
CA ALA A 252 0.14 -11.06 -7.60
C ALA A 252 -0.90 -12.17 -7.29
N PHE A 253 -1.57 -12.07 -6.14
CA PHE A 253 -2.74 -12.88 -5.83
C PHE A 253 -3.94 -12.34 -6.63
N SER A 254 -4.41 -13.12 -7.61
CA SER A 254 -5.25 -12.62 -8.71
C SER A 254 -6.66 -12.10 -8.31
N THR A 255 -7.15 -12.48 -7.13
CA THR A 255 -8.42 -12.01 -6.55
C THR A 255 -8.26 -10.83 -5.60
N TYR A 256 -7.03 -10.44 -5.26
CA TYR A 256 -6.74 -9.35 -4.33
C TYR A 256 -6.45 -8.05 -5.11
N PHE A 257 -7.17 -6.99 -4.74
CA PHE A 257 -7.07 -5.66 -5.32
C PHE A 257 -6.70 -4.64 -4.24
N VAL A 258 -5.82 -3.70 -4.58
CA VAL A 258 -5.45 -2.57 -3.73
C VAL A 258 -6.64 -1.61 -3.66
N VAL A 259 -7.38 -1.67 -2.55
CA VAL A 259 -8.57 -0.84 -2.25
C VAL A 259 -8.44 -0.34 -0.80
N PRO A 260 -7.56 0.63 -0.50
CA PRO A 260 -7.18 0.98 0.86
C PRO A 260 -8.33 1.55 1.71
N GLU A 261 -9.36 2.16 1.10
CA GLU A 261 -10.58 2.63 1.76
C GLU A 261 -11.45 1.49 2.34
N SER A 262 -11.21 0.25 1.90
CA SER A 262 -11.94 -0.93 2.40
C SER A 262 -11.71 -1.19 3.89
N ILE A 263 -10.52 -0.91 4.42
CA ILE A 263 -10.19 -1.19 5.82
C ILE A 263 -10.93 -0.28 6.79
N GLU A 264 -11.13 1.00 6.45
CA GLU A 264 -12.00 1.88 7.22
C GLU A 264 -13.44 1.35 7.21
N SER A 265 -13.93 0.94 6.03
CA SER A 265 -15.30 0.45 5.84
C SER A 265 -15.57 -0.83 6.64
N ALA A 266 -14.64 -1.78 6.63
CA ALA A 266 -14.72 -3.02 7.39
C ALA A 266 -14.65 -2.78 8.90
N VAL A 267 -13.69 -1.98 9.37
CA VAL A 267 -13.52 -1.65 10.79
C VAL A 267 -14.74 -0.91 11.35
N MET A 268 -15.26 0.10 10.64
CA MET A 268 -16.43 0.85 11.10
C MET A 268 -17.70 -0.01 11.14
N TYR A 269 -17.86 -0.97 10.22
CA TYR A 269 -18.95 -1.95 10.25
C TYR A 269 -18.84 -2.88 11.48
N VAL A 270 -17.67 -3.47 11.72
CA VAL A 270 -17.44 -4.37 12.87
C VAL A 270 -17.62 -3.62 14.18
N ASN A 271 -17.05 -2.42 14.32
CA ASN A 271 -17.19 -1.57 15.51
C ASN A 271 -18.64 -1.13 15.77
N GLY A 272 -19.42 -0.89 14.72
CA GLY A 272 -20.84 -0.54 14.84
C GLY A 272 -21.75 -1.73 15.21
N ARG A 273 -21.43 -2.94 14.73
CA ARG A 273 -22.21 -4.16 14.97
C ARG A 273 -21.88 -4.82 16.32
N TYR A 274 -20.59 -4.97 16.63
CA TYR A 274 -20.08 -5.72 17.78
C TYR A 274 -19.49 -4.74 18.80
N LYS A 275 -20.39 -4.02 19.48
CA LYS A 275 -20.04 -2.91 20.39
C LYS A 275 -19.12 -3.33 21.53
N ASP A 276 -18.44 -2.33 22.09
CA ASP A 276 -17.63 -2.43 23.30
C ASP A 276 -16.56 -3.54 23.25
N THR A 277 -16.06 -3.85 22.05
CA THR A 277 -15.08 -4.90 21.79
C THR A 277 -13.90 -4.33 21.02
N THR A 278 -12.69 -4.81 21.29
CA THR A 278 -11.48 -4.28 20.66
C THR A 278 -11.21 -4.97 19.33
N ILE A 279 -10.84 -4.21 18.31
CA ILE A 279 -10.50 -4.73 16.97
C ILE A 279 -8.98 -4.78 16.84
N TYR A 280 -8.44 -5.87 16.31
CA TYR A 280 -7.06 -5.94 15.82
C TYR A 280 -7.10 -6.24 14.33
N ILE A 281 -6.34 -5.50 13.52
CA ILE A 281 -6.07 -5.93 12.15
C ILE A 281 -5.01 -7.02 12.24
N THR A 282 -5.47 -8.27 12.24
CA THR A 282 -4.61 -9.44 12.47
C THR A 282 -3.79 -9.82 11.25
N GLU A 283 -4.29 -9.50 10.04
CA GLU A 283 -3.51 -9.54 8.81
C GLU A 283 -3.92 -8.42 7.83
N ASN A 284 -2.93 -7.86 7.15
CA ASN A 284 -3.07 -6.98 5.99
C ASN A 284 -1.75 -7.04 5.21
N GLY A 285 -1.77 -7.19 3.88
CA GLY A 285 -0.55 -7.48 3.13
C GLY A 285 -0.63 -7.32 1.61
N TYR A 286 0.53 -7.16 0.97
CA TYR A 286 0.68 -7.02 -0.48
C TYR A 286 1.52 -8.16 -1.05
N SER A 287 1.06 -8.76 -2.16
CA SER A 287 1.73 -9.89 -2.82
C SER A 287 2.46 -9.49 -4.10
N GLN A 288 3.66 -10.04 -4.28
CA GLN A 288 4.45 -10.04 -5.52
C GLN A 288 4.61 -11.47 -6.05
N HIS A 289 4.84 -11.65 -7.36
CA HIS A 289 5.20 -12.95 -7.92
C HIS A 289 6.70 -13.23 -7.73
N SER A 290 7.08 -14.50 -7.59
CA SER A 290 8.48 -14.93 -7.42
C SER A 290 9.36 -14.78 -8.67
N ASP A 291 8.77 -14.57 -9.84
CA ASP A 291 9.48 -14.30 -11.11
C ASP A 291 9.82 -12.81 -11.29
N THR A 292 9.37 -11.95 -10.38
CA THR A 292 9.88 -10.57 -10.24
C THR A 292 11.39 -10.62 -10.06
N ASN A 293 12.14 -9.81 -10.81
CA ASN A 293 13.59 -9.74 -10.65
C ASN A 293 13.98 -9.29 -9.23
N MET A 294 15.17 -9.68 -8.77
CA MET A 294 15.59 -9.45 -7.38
C MET A 294 15.66 -7.96 -7.01
N GLU A 295 15.97 -7.07 -7.95
CA GLU A 295 16.02 -5.63 -7.67
C GLU A 295 14.63 -5.07 -7.37
N ASP A 296 13.61 -5.39 -8.16
CA ASP A 296 12.21 -4.99 -7.92
C ASP A 296 11.55 -5.75 -6.75
N LEU A 297 12.00 -6.97 -6.46
CA LEU A 297 11.53 -7.76 -5.31
C LEU A 297 12.06 -7.20 -3.98
N ILE A 298 13.29 -6.68 -3.95
CA ILE A 298 13.86 -5.97 -2.79
C ILE A 298 13.41 -4.51 -2.75
N ASN A 299 13.24 -3.84 -3.89
CA ASN A 299 12.74 -2.46 -4.00
C ASN A 299 11.21 -2.43 -4.16
N ASP A 300 10.50 -3.06 -3.24
CA ASP A 300 9.05 -3.31 -3.24
C ASP A 300 8.18 -2.05 -2.96
N VAL A 301 8.37 -1.00 -3.77
CA VAL A 301 7.66 0.29 -3.70
C VAL A 301 6.13 0.12 -3.65
N GLU A 302 5.58 -0.88 -4.33
CA GLU A 302 4.13 -1.16 -4.31
C GLU A 302 3.64 -1.68 -2.95
N ARG A 303 4.45 -2.47 -2.22
CA ARG A 303 4.14 -2.85 -0.84
C ARG A 303 4.22 -1.65 0.08
N VAL A 304 5.22 -0.76 -0.09
CA VAL A 304 5.29 0.51 0.65
C VAL A 304 4.04 1.37 0.42
N ASN A 305 3.61 1.54 -0.83
CA ASN A 305 2.40 2.30 -1.20
C ASN A 305 1.13 1.67 -0.60
N TYR A 306 1.02 0.34 -0.64
CA TYR A 306 -0.10 -0.41 -0.04
C TYR A 306 -0.20 -0.14 1.46
N LEU A 307 0.90 -0.31 2.21
CA LEU A 307 0.92 -0.10 3.66
C LEU A 307 0.57 1.34 4.04
N GLN A 308 1.13 2.32 3.34
CA GLN A 308 0.79 3.74 3.53
C GLN A 308 -0.71 4.01 3.28
N GLY A 309 -1.28 3.38 2.25
CA GLY A 309 -2.71 3.47 1.93
C GLY A 309 -3.60 2.89 3.03
N TYR A 310 -3.42 1.62 3.37
CA TYR A 310 -4.29 0.93 4.34
C TYR A 310 -4.13 1.53 5.75
N LEU A 311 -2.91 1.88 6.18
CA LEU A 311 -2.71 2.55 7.48
C LEU A 311 -3.27 3.98 7.52
N LYS A 312 -3.27 4.72 6.39
CA LYS A 312 -3.98 6.02 6.31
C LYS A 312 -5.47 5.86 6.62
N TYR A 313 -6.15 4.88 6.01
CA TYR A 313 -7.57 4.64 6.25
C TYR A 313 -7.86 3.97 7.61
N LEU A 314 -6.95 3.13 8.13
CA LEU A 314 -7.08 2.60 9.48
C LEU A 314 -6.98 3.72 10.55
N SER A 315 -6.02 4.64 10.40
CA SER A 315 -5.92 5.82 11.28
C SER A 315 -7.16 6.72 11.17
N SER A 316 -7.83 6.74 10.01
CA SER A 316 -9.10 7.44 9.80
C SER A 316 -10.26 6.78 10.55
N ALA A 317 -10.36 5.44 10.54
CA ALA A 317 -11.31 4.70 11.36
C ALA A 317 -11.14 4.99 12.86
N VAL A 318 -9.89 4.97 13.35
CA VAL A 318 -9.57 5.26 14.75
C VAL A 318 -9.91 6.72 15.12
N ARG A 319 -9.59 7.70 14.26
CA ARG A 319 -10.03 9.10 14.46
C ARG A 319 -11.56 9.28 14.41
N LYS A 320 -12.29 8.36 13.79
CA LYS A 320 -13.76 8.30 13.79
C LYS A 320 -14.36 7.53 14.99
N GLY A 321 -13.53 7.13 15.95
CA GLY A 321 -13.96 6.47 17.19
C GLY A 321 -14.05 4.96 17.12
N ALA A 322 -13.41 4.30 16.14
CA ALA A 322 -13.29 2.85 16.15
C ALA A 322 -12.28 2.37 17.20
N ASN A 323 -12.69 1.41 18.04
CA ASN A 323 -11.85 0.80 19.07
C ASN A 323 -10.87 -0.22 18.46
N VAL A 324 -9.82 0.27 17.79
CA VAL A 324 -8.77 -0.58 17.21
C VAL A 324 -7.53 -0.57 18.13
N GLY A 325 -7.15 -1.75 18.62
CA GLY A 325 -6.00 -1.95 19.51
C GLY A 325 -4.67 -2.22 18.79
N GLY A 326 -4.68 -2.63 17.52
CA GLY A 326 -3.42 -2.88 16.79
C GLY A 326 -3.54 -3.27 15.32
N TYR A 327 -2.37 -3.42 14.68
CA TYR A 327 -2.18 -3.78 13.27
C TYR A 327 -0.96 -4.70 13.08
N PHE A 328 -1.16 -5.83 12.42
CA PHE A 328 -0.11 -6.80 12.10
C PHE A 328 -0.02 -7.01 10.57
N MET A 329 1.18 -6.81 10.03
CA MET A 329 1.50 -6.95 8.62
C MET A 329 1.64 -8.42 8.21
N TRP A 330 0.92 -8.87 7.16
CA TRP A 330 1.17 -10.15 6.51
C TRP A 330 2.14 -9.99 5.34
N SER A 331 3.36 -10.51 5.38
CA SER A 331 3.99 -11.34 6.43
C SER A 331 5.34 -10.76 6.88
N LEU A 332 5.89 -11.30 7.98
CA LEU A 332 7.25 -10.94 8.41
C LEU A 332 8.29 -11.34 7.36
N ILE A 333 8.20 -12.56 6.83
CA ILE A 333 9.12 -13.16 5.86
C ILE A 333 8.35 -13.79 4.69
N ASP A 334 8.99 -13.85 3.52
CA ASP A 334 8.51 -14.68 2.41
C ASP A 334 8.40 -16.14 2.87
N ASN A 335 7.28 -16.78 2.55
CA ASN A 335 6.79 -18.01 3.17
C ASN A 335 6.15 -18.95 2.13
N PHE A 336 5.65 -20.11 2.57
CA PHE A 336 4.88 -21.04 1.71
C PHE A 336 3.43 -20.56 1.58
N GLU A 337 3.05 -19.96 0.45
CA GLU A 337 1.69 -19.44 0.22
C GLU A 337 0.73 -20.53 -0.29
N TRP A 338 0.53 -21.55 0.55
CA TRP A 338 -0.49 -22.59 0.38
C TRP A 338 -0.44 -23.29 -0.99
N VAL A 339 -1.55 -23.31 -1.74
CA VAL A 339 -1.64 -23.93 -3.08
C VAL A 339 -0.79 -23.24 -4.15
N PHE A 340 -0.24 -22.05 -3.87
CA PHE A 340 0.73 -21.35 -4.72
C PHE A 340 2.18 -21.65 -4.32
N GLY A 341 2.39 -22.33 -3.19
CA GLY A 341 3.70 -22.60 -2.61
C GLY A 341 4.55 -21.33 -2.52
N TYR A 342 5.83 -21.42 -2.89
CA TYR A 342 6.75 -20.28 -2.83
C TYR A 342 6.61 -19.29 -4.00
N THR A 343 5.62 -19.42 -4.90
CA THR A 343 5.49 -18.56 -6.10
C THR A 343 4.90 -17.17 -5.83
N ILE A 344 4.28 -16.98 -4.66
CA ILE A 344 3.74 -15.71 -4.19
C ILE A 344 4.53 -15.24 -2.97
N LYS A 345 4.86 -13.94 -2.93
CA LYS A 345 5.75 -13.33 -1.95
C LYS A 345 5.03 -12.21 -1.20
N PHE A 346 4.72 -12.41 0.08
CA PHE A 346 4.08 -11.42 0.96
C PHE A 346 5.03 -10.69 1.91
N GLY A 347 6.23 -11.23 2.15
CA GLY A 347 7.07 -10.83 3.28
C GLY A 347 7.64 -9.43 3.20
N LEU A 348 7.78 -8.78 4.35
CA LEU A 348 8.63 -7.59 4.54
C LEU A 348 10.13 -7.93 4.31
N TYR A 349 10.55 -9.13 4.71
CA TYR A 349 11.87 -9.68 4.43
C TYR A 349 11.77 -10.72 3.32
N HIS A 350 12.70 -10.66 2.37
CA HIS A 350 12.92 -11.75 1.45
C HIS A 350 13.63 -12.90 2.17
N VAL A 351 13.35 -14.13 1.74
CA VAL A 351 14.04 -15.33 2.18
C VAL A 351 14.70 -15.96 0.96
N ASP A 352 16.01 -16.07 1.00
CA ASP A 352 16.73 -17.04 0.17
C ASP A 352 16.45 -18.42 0.78
N PHE A 353 15.85 -19.32 -0.01
CA PHE A 353 15.42 -20.63 0.48
C PHE A 353 16.57 -21.66 0.48
N ASP A 354 17.64 -21.43 -0.28
CA ASP A 354 18.82 -22.30 -0.34
C ASP A 354 19.79 -21.99 0.81
N THR A 355 20.02 -20.70 1.09
CA THR A 355 20.93 -20.28 2.18
C THR A 355 20.23 -19.97 3.50
N GLN A 356 18.90 -19.83 3.49
CA GLN A 356 18.08 -19.34 4.61
C GLN A 356 18.41 -17.90 5.06
N GLU A 357 19.11 -17.09 4.26
CA GLU A 357 19.33 -15.67 4.55
C GLU A 357 18.01 -14.86 4.49
N ARG A 358 17.86 -13.89 5.41
CA ARG A 358 16.70 -12.98 5.51
C ARG A 358 17.08 -11.56 5.10
N ILE A 359 16.73 -11.15 3.89
CA ILE A 359 17.14 -9.86 3.28
C ILE A 359 16.01 -8.81 3.43
N PRO A 360 16.22 -7.65 4.09
CA PRO A 360 15.18 -6.65 4.29
C PRO A 360 14.84 -5.90 3.00
N LYS A 361 13.57 -5.96 2.57
CA LYS A 361 13.04 -5.19 1.42
C LYS A 361 12.87 -3.70 1.78
N MET A 362 12.46 -2.88 0.82
CA MET A 362 12.17 -1.45 1.05
C MET A 362 11.01 -1.28 2.06
N SER A 363 10.02 -2.16 2.03
CA SER A 363 8.92 -2.20 3.00
C SER A 363 9.36 -2.49 4.43
N ALA A 364 10.29 -3.44 4.67
CA ALA A 364 10.85 -3.66 6.01
C ALA A 364 11.53 -2.41 6.57
N LYS A 365 12.32 -1.73 5.72
CA LYS A 365 13.04 -0.49 6.07
C LYS A 365 12.04 0.64 6.35
N TRP A 366 11.04 0.84 5.49
CA TRP A 366 9.98 1.83 5.68
C TRP A 366 9.15 1.56 6.93
N TYR A 367 8.76 0.31 7.19
CA TYR A 367 7.93 -0.04 8.34
C TYR A 367 8.69 0.18 9.65
N ARG A 368 9.98 -0.20 9.74
CA ARG A 368 10.87 0.17 10.85
C ARG A 368 10.91 1.69 11.09
N ASP A 369 11.11 2.47 10.03
CA ASP A 369 11.25 3.93 10.10
C ASP A 369 9.94 4.60 10.51
N PHE A 370 8.80 4.06 10.06
CA PHE A 370 7.47 4.42 10.56
C PHE A 370 7.31 4.11 12.05
N LEU A 371 7.57 2.86 12.47
CA LEU A 371 7.33 2.39 13.84
C LEU A 371 8.17 3.08 14.91
N THR A 372 9.43 3.38 14.60
CA THR A 372 10.36 4.07 15.52
C THR A 372 10.12 5.57 15.62
N GLY A 373 9.10 6.11 14.94
CA GLY A 373 8.88 7.55 14.79
C GLY A 373 9.98 8.26 13.98
N SER A 374 11.02 7.54 13.57
CA SER A 374 12.17 8.01 12.80
C SER A 374 11.78 8.10 11.33
N ASN A 375 10.87 9.01 11.00
CA ASN A 375 10.21 9.15 9.69
C ASN A 375 11.21 9.56 8.58
N GLY A 376 12.00 8.55 8.22
CA GLY A 376 13.43 8.62 8.00
C GLY A 376 14.24 9.45 9.01
N SER A 377 15.33 8.87 9.51
CA SER A 377 16.62 9.57 9.36
C SER A 377 16.94 9.64 7.85
N VAL A 378 16.14 10.43 7.13
CA VAL A 378 16.25 10.61 5.68
C VAL A 378 17.67 11.14 5.40
N PRO A 379 18.31 10.80 4.27
CA PRO A 379 19.41 11.59 3.74
C PRO A 379 18.89 12.97 3.29
N VAL A 380 18.42 13.76 4.25
CA VAL A 380 18.11 15.18 4.08
C VAL A 380 19.44 15.83 3.75
N PRO A 381 19.56 16.56 2.62
CA PRO A 381 20.80 17.23 2.31
C PRO A 381 21.18 18.18 3.49
N PRO A 382 22.42 18.15 4.04
CA PRO A 382 22.80 18.90 5.26
C PRO A 382 22.74 20.43 5.21
N TRP A 383 22.07 20.99 4.20
CA TRP A 383 21.84 22.40 3.96
C TRP A 383 20.37 22.82 4.07
N VAL A 384 19.44 21.87 4.19
CA VAL A 384 18.04 22.08 4.62
C VAL A 384 18.05 22.34 6.13
N SER A 385 17.26 23.30 6.62
CA SER A 385 17.16 23.56 8.07
C SER A 385 16.12 22.66 8.75
N ASP A 386 16.19 22.52 10.08
CA ASP A 386 15.14 21.83 10.84
C ASP A 386 13.77 22.52 10.73
N GLU A 387 13.75 23.86 10.55
CA GLU A 387 12.52 24.60 10.30
C GLU A 387 11.91 24.23 8.94
N ASP A 388 12.73 24.24 7.89
CA ASP A 388 12.30 23.84 6.55
C ASP A 388 11.88 22.37 6.54
N TRP A 389 12.65 21.47 7.18
CA TRP A 389 12.32 20.04 7.26
C TRP A 389 11.01 19.78 8.03
N ARG A 390 10.81 20.46 9.18
CA ARG A 390 9.53 20.40 9.91
C ARG A 390 8.39 20.89 9.03
N MET A 391 8.51 22.06 8.41
CA MET A 391 7.53 22.62 7.47
C MET A 391 7.20 21.64 6.32
N LEU A 392 8.21 20.97 5.76
CA LEU A 392 8.08 19.97 4.69
C LEU A 392 7.38 18.67 5.13
N THR A 393 7.58 18.23 6.37
CA THR A 393 6.99 16.97 6.91
C THR A 393 5.69 17.14 7.68
N SER A 394 5.39 18.36 8.14
CA SER A 394 4.15 18.68 8.84
C SER A 394 2.95 18.69 7.90
N GLY A 395 1.80 18.24 8.42
CA GLY A 395 0.50 18.40 7.77
C GLY A 395 -0.13 19.75 8.07
N GLU A 396 -1.45 19.81 7.96
CA GLU A 396 -2.27 21.03 8.18
C GLU A 396 -2.00 21.72 9.53
N GLU A 397 -1.61 20.99 10.58
CA GLU A 397 -1.30 21.55 11.92
C GLU A 397 -0.27 22.68 11.94
N PHE A 398 0.72 22.72 11.02
CA PHE A 398 1.74 23.78 11.03
C PHE A 398 1.27 25.08 10.38
N VAL A 399 0.17 25.06 9.61
CA VAL A 399 -0.44 26.29 9.05
C VAL A 399 -0.97 27.20 10.16
N VAL A 400 -1.32 26.62 11.32
CA VAL A 400 -1.79 27.34 12.52
C VAL A 400 -0.71 28.28 13.12
N GLY A 401 0.57 28.08 12.77
CA GLY A 401 1.70 28.89 13.26
C GLY A 401 2.41 29.75 12.21
N LEU A 402 1.96 29.77 10.94
CA LEU A 402 2.60 30.54 9.87
C LEU A 402 1.77 31.76 9.48
N THR A 403 2.38 32.95 9.54
CA THR A 403 1.80 34.18 8.98
C THR A 403 2.16 34.27 7.48
N PRO A 404 1.20 34.15 6.55
CA PRO A 404 1.48 34.34 5.13
C PRO A 404 1.77 35.82 4.81
N ASN A 405 2.60 36.08 3.81
CA ASN A 405 2.76 37.43 3.24
C ASN A 405 1.62 37.76 2.28
N VAL A 406 1.12 36.75 1.58
CA VAL A 406 0.02 36.83 0.61
C VAL A 406 -0.74 35.51 0.57
N THR A 407 -2.05 35.61 0.40
CA THR A 407 -2.98 34.49 0.28
C THR A 407 -3.55 34.43 -1.13
N VAL A 408 -3.51 33.25 -1.75
CA VAL A 408 -4.19 32.96 -3.01
C VAL A 408 -5.48 32.19 -2.71
N ALA A 409 -6.63 32.62 -3.24
CA ALA A 409 -7.90 31.94 -3.07
C ALA A 409 -8.79 32.12 -4.32
N ASN A 410 -9.17 31.02 -4.97
CA ASN A 410 -9.98 31.01 -6.20
C ASN A 410 -11.38 31.66 -6.00
N ASP A 411 -11.90 31.62 -4.78
CA ASP A 411 -13.17 32.24 -4.38
C ASP A 411 -13.08 33.75 -4.07
N GLY A 412 -11.89 34.35 -4.17
CA GLY A 412 -11.65 35.75 -3.82
C GLY A 412 -11.50 36.01 -2.32
N SER A 413 -11.42 34.98 -1.47
CA SER A 413 -11.19 35.13 -0.01
C SER A 413 -9.72 35.40 0.36
N GLY A 414 -8.89 35.80 -0.59
CA GLY A 414 -7.47 36.09 -0.42
C GLY A 414 -7.00 37.17 -1.39
N ASP A 415 -5.79 37.66 -1.19
CA ASP A 415 -5.18 38.78 -1.92
C ASP A 415 -5.10 38.57 -3.44
N PHE A 416 -5.03 37.30 -3.89
CA PHE A 416 -4.99 36.92 -5.32
C PHE A 416 -5.93 35.74 -5.63
N THR A 417 -6.45 35.66 -6.85
CA THR A 417 -7.35 34.56 -7.28
C THR A 417 -6.65 33.38 -7.96
N ASN A 418 -5.37 33.53 -8.31
CA ASN A 418 -4.55 32.50 -8.96
C ASN A 418 -3.07 32.65 -8.58
N ILE A 419 -2.30 31.55 -8.69
CA ILE A 419 -0.91 31.48 -8.23
C ILE A 419 0.02 32.39 -9.05
N SER A 420 -0.19 32.49 -10.37
CA SER A 420 0.65 33.32 -11.26
C SER A 420 0.62 34.80 -10.87
N ALA A 421 -0.57 35.36 -10.63
CA ALA A 421 -0.71 36.77 -10.24
C ALA A 421 -0.01 37.10 -8.90
N ALA A 422 0.01 36.15 -7.94
CA ALA A 422 0.74 36.32 -6.68
C ALA A 422 2.27 36.19 -6.83
N LEU A 423 2.74 35.51 -7.89
CA LEU A 423 4.16 35.45 -8.26
C LEU A 423 4.59 36.70 -9.05
N ASP A 424 3.74 37.20 -9.95
CA ASP A 424 3.96 38.43 -10.71
C ASP A 424 3.94 39.69 -9.82
N ALA A 425 3.22 39.63 -8.69
CA ALA A 425 3.18 40.67 -7.66
C ALA A 425 4.30 40.57 -6.60
N LEU A 426 5.28 39.68 -6.77
CA LEU A 426 6.44 39.62 -5.88
C LEU A 426 7.24 40.94 -5.94
N PRO A 427 7.62 41.55 -4.80
CA PRO A 427 8.44 42.75 -4.79
C PRO A 427 9.84 42.45 -5.35
N GLU A 428 10.40 43.36 -6.15
CA GLU A 428 11.73 43.21 -6.79
C GLU A 428 12.87 42.98 -5.79
N THR A 429 12.70 43.43 -4.54
CA THR A 429 13.60 43.15 -3.41
C THR A 429 12.79 42.86 -2.15
N TYR A 430 13.20 41.85 -1.37
CA TYR A 430 12.62 41.52 -0.07
C TYR A 430 13.66 40.84 0.83
N THR A 431 13.62 41.10 2.13
CA THR A 431 14.56 40.51 3.11
C THR A 431 13.79 39.73 4.17
N GLY A 432 13.84 38.40 4.09
CA GLY A 432 13.12 37.47 4.97
C GLY A 432 12.51 36.31 4.20
N LYS A 433 11.81 35.41 4.89
CA LYS A 433 11.01 34.33 4.28
C LYS A 433 9.74 34.95 3.68
N TYR A 434 9.41 34.63 2.43
CA TYR A 434 8.22 35.18 1.73
C TYR A 434 7.20 34.07 1.45
N ILE A 435 6.04 34.12 2.11
CA ILE A 435 5.08 33.00 2.11
C ILE A 435 3.87 33.32 1.24
N ILE A 436 3.67 32.52 0.18
CA ILE A 436 2.48 32.51 -0.69
C ILE A 436 1.62 31.30 -0.30
N TYR A 437 0.65 31.52 0.58
CA TYR A 437 -0.28 30.48 1.01
C TYR A 437 -1.45 30.36 0.02
N VAL A 438 -1.83 29.15 -0.40
CA VAL A 438 -2.97 28.95 -1.32
C VAL A 438 -4.09 28.21 -0.60
N LYS A 439 -5.22 28.89 -0.39
CA LYS A 439 -6.43 28.34 0.22
C LYS A 439 -7.06 27.25 -0.65
N GLU A 440 -7.68 26.29 0.01
CA GLU A 440 -8.29 25.11 -0.60
C GLU A 440 -9.60 25.41 -1.35
N ARG A 441 -9.70 24.96 -2.61
CA ARG A 441 -10.84 24.16 -3.13
C ARG A 441 -10.54 23.65 -4.53
N VAL A 442 -11.16 22.50 -4.85
CA VAL A 442 -11.33 21.81 -6.16
C VAL A 442 -10.29 22.12 -7.25
N TYR A 443 -9.61 21.08 -7.72
CA TYR A 443 -8.54 21.11 -8.74
C TYR A 443 -8.95 21.81 -10.06
N ASP A 444 -8.82 23.14 -10.09
CA ASP A 444 -9.05 23.99 -11.27
C ASP A 444 -7.73 24.08 -12.05
N GLU A 445 -7.65 23.34 -13.17
CA GLU A 445 -6.43 23.26 -13.97
C GLU A 445 -5.97 24.61 -14.56
N THR A 446 -6.83 25.64 -14.51
CA THR A 446 -6.52 26.99 -15.01
C THR A 446 -6.05 27.96 -13.92
N LYS A 447 -6.23 27.63 -12.63
CA LYS A 447 -5.92 28.55 -11.50
C LYS A 447 -5.11 27.95 -10.36
N SER A 448 -5.22 26.63 -10.15
CA SER A 448 -4.51 25.87 -9.10
C SER A 448 -3.16 25.30 -9.57
N ILE A 449 -2.81 25.50 -10.84
CA ILE A 449 -1.60 25.01 -11.51
C ILE A 449 -0.92 26.19 -12.19
N ILE A 450 0.41 26.31 -12.10
CA ILE A 450 1.16 27.25 -12.93
C ILE A 450 1.21 26.69 -14.35
N THR A 451 0.48 27.32 -15.28
CA THR A 451 0.38 26.88 -16.69
C THR A 451 1.09 27.84 -17.64
N GLY A 452 1.55 27.32 -18.79
CA GLY A 452 2.25 28.13 -19.80
C GLY A 452 2.55 27.34 -21.07
N SER A 453 2.59 28.03 -22.22
CA SER A 453 2.54 27.40 -23.55
C SER A 453 3.72 27.76 -24.48
N LYS A 454 4.82 28.30 -23.93
CA LYS A 454 5.99 28.72 -24.72
C LYS A 454 6.81 27.54 -25.24
N ASN A 455 7.33 27.68 -26.46
CA ASN A 455 8.04 26.63 -27.19
C ASN A 455 9.26 27.19 -27.98
N ILE A 456 10.19 26.32 -28.40
CA ILE A 456 11.31 26.71 -29.28
C ILE A 456 10.83 27.10 -30.68
N ALA A 457 9.77 26.46 -31.18
CA ALA A 457 9.11 26.79 -32.45
C ALA A 457 8.57 28.23 -32.50
N ASP A 458 8.38 28.88 -31.35
CA ASP A 458 7.97 30.30 -31.26
C ASP A 458 9.17 31.27 -31.42
N GLY A 459 10.33 30.78 -31.88
CA GLY A 459 11.56 31.56 -32.04
C GLY A 459 12.36 31.78 -30.74
N VAL A 460 11.95 31.14 -29.64
CA VAL A 460 12.47 31.39 -28.29
C VAL A 460 13.56 30.37 -27.92
N ARG A 461 14.70 30.83 -27.40
CA ARG A 461 15.77 29.93 -26.90
C ARG A 461 15.27 29.11 -25.71
N ILE A 462 15.54 27.80 -25.69
CA ILE A 462 15.04 26.80 -24.72
C ILE A 462 14.96 27.27 -23.26
N TRP A 463 16.00 27.89 -22.69
CA TRP A 463 15.97 28.33 -21.27
C TRP A 463 14.99 29.48 -20.98
N LYS A 464 14.35 30.06 -22.00
CA LYS A 464 13.25 31.03 -21.93
C LYS A 464 11.87 30.44 -22.26
N THR A 465 11.76 29.14 -22.57
CA THR A 465 10.45 28.47 -22.81
C THR A 465 9.83 27.90 -21.53
N ALA A 466 10.49 28.07 -20.38
CA ALA A 466 10.02 27.61 -19.08
C ALA A 466 8.63 28.17 -18.71
N THR A 467 7.71 27.28 -18.32
CA THR A 467 6.44 27.67 -17.68
C THR A 467 6.70 28.30 -16.31
N PHE A 468 7.50 27.64 -15.47
CA PHE A 468 7.95 28.20 -14.20
C PHE A 468 9.48 28.16 -14.09
N ALA A 469 10.06 29.22 -13.53
CA ALA A 469 11.49 29.45 -13.49
C ALA A 469 11.94 29.96 -12.12
N VAL A 470 12.93 29.30 -11.54
CA VAL A 470 13.48 29.61 -10.21
C VAL A 470 14.95 29.99 -10.35
N ASP A 471 15.24 31.28 -10.18
CA ASP A 471 16.60 31.83 -10.05
C ASP A 471 16.91 32.31 -8.60
N SER A 472 15.99 32.06 -7.65
CA SER A 472 16.14 32.40 -6.22
C SER A 472 16.66 31.23 -5.39
N ASP A 473 17.80 31.42 -4.72
CA ASP A 473 18.30 30.48 -3.72
C ASP A 473 17.24 30.20 -2.62
N ARG A 474 17.31 29.00 -2.03
CA ARG A 474 16.43 28.47 -0.96
C ARG A 474 14.92 28.45 -1.28
N PHE A 475 14.51 28.67 -2.52
CA PHE A 475 13.13 28.49 -2.97
C PHE A 475 12.55 27.12 -2.55
N THR A 476 11.31 27.07 -2.05
CA THR A 476 10.69 25.83 -1.54
C THR A 476 9.24 25.68 -1.98
N ALA A 477 8.97 24.84 -2.98
CA ALA A 477 7.59 24.53 -3.40
C ALA A 477 7.04 23.30 -2.67
N MET A 478 5.77 23.38 -2.24
CA MET A 478 5.05 22.27 -1.62
C MET A 478 3.71 22.05 -2.32
N ARG A 479 3.48 20.82 -2.81
CA ARG A 479 2.21 20.39 -3.45
C ARG A 479 1.83 21.17 -4.73
N LEU A 480 2.75 22.01 -5.22
CA LEU A 480 2.58 22.85 -6.40
C LEU A 480 2.45 22.01 -7.68
N GLY A 481 1.43 22.32 -8.49
CA GLY A 481 1.31 21.87 -9.87
C GLY A 481 1.96 22.85 -10.85
N ILE A 482 2.75 22.34 -11.79
CA ILE A 482 3.39 23.10 -12.89
C ILE A 482 3.17 22.33 -14.19
N ARG A 483 2.61 22.97 -15.22
CA ARG A 483 2.30 22.32 -16.51
C ARG A 483 2.67 23.18 -17.72
N ASN A 484 3.51 22.66 -18.61
CA ASN A 484 3.62 23.20 -19.96
C ASN A 484 2.50 22.64 -20.87
N THR A 485 1.80 23.52 -21.58
CA THR A 485 0.59 23.23 -22.36
C THR A 485 0.76 23.38 -23.87
N ALA A 486 1.98 23.57 -24.39
CA ALA A 486 2.23 23.97 -25.79
C ALA A 486 1.87 22.94 -26.90
N GLY A 487 1.33 21.77 -26.53
CA GLY A 487 0.93 20.70 -27.47
C GLY A 487 2.08 19.79 -27.90
N GLU A 488 1.76 18.56 -28.33
CA GLU A 488 2.76 17.55 -28.74
C GLU A 488 3.42 17.90 -30.08
N GLU A 489 2.71 18.60 -30.98
CA GLU A 489 3.22 18.98 -32.32
C GLU A 489 4.37 19.98 -32.30
N LYS A 490 4.58 20.71 -31.19
CA LYS A 490 5.68 21.67 -31.03
C LYS A 490 6.83 21.07 -30.20
N GLN A 491 8.04 21.05 -30.77
CA GLN A 491 9.23 20.40 -30.19
C GLN A 491 9.66 21.01 -28.84
N GLN A 492 10.19 20.18 -27.92
CA GLN A 492 10.98 20.57 -26.74
C GLN A 492 10.38 21.69 -25.85
N THR A 493 9.63 21.30 -24.81
CA THR A 493 8.93 22.22 -23.89
C THR A 493 9.42 22.08 -22.45
N LEU A 494 9.69 23.24 -21.84
CA LEU A 494 10.23 23.33 -20.50
C LEU A 494 9.12 23.67 -19.51
N ALA A 495 8.84 22.79 -18.55
CA ALA A 495 7.83 23.06 -17.51
C ALA A 495 8.46 23.75 -16.30
N LEU A 496 9.56 23.20 -15.77
CA LEU A 496 10.29 23.76 -14.63
C LEU A 496 11.78 23.94 -14.93
N ARG A 497 12.27 25.18 -14.81
CA ARG A 497 13.70 25.52 -14.80
C ARG A 497 14.14 25.91 -13.39
N VAL A 498 15.23 25.34 -12.89
CA VAL A 498 15.81 25.72 -11.58
C VAL A 498 17.30 25.99 -11.70
N LYS A 499 17.71 27.21 -11.34
CA LYS A 499 19.08 27.73 -11.41
C LYS A 499 19.41 28.48 -10.11
N ALA A 500 19.16 27.80 -9.00
CA ALA A 500 19.14 28.32 -7.65
C ALA A 500 19.72 27.29 -6.68
N ASP A 501 20.45 27.74 -5.67
CA ASP A 501 21.07 26.89 -4.67
C ASP A 501 20.13 26.59 -3.51
N LYS A 502 20.16 25.36 -3.01
CA LYS A 502 19.30 24.86 -1.92
C LYS A 502 17.80 24.87 -2.24
N SER A 503 17.40 24.76 -3.51
CA SER A 503 15.97 24.70 -3.86
C SER A 503 15.34 23.35 -3.47
N ILE A 504 14.10 23.39 -2.97
CA ILE A 504 13.35 22.21 -2.52
C ILE A 504 11.99 22.15 -3.24
N PHE A 505 11.60 20.95 -3.66
CA PHE A 505 10.29 20.64 -4.25
C PHE A 505 9.75 19.39 -3.54
N PHE A 506 8.58 19.49 -2.92
CA PHE A 506 8.01 18.41 -2.12
C PHE A 506 6.55 18.14 -2.49
N ASN A 507 6.25 16.90 -2.88
CA ASN A 507 4.94 16.48 -3.38
C ASN A 507 4.42 17.29 -4.59
N CYS A 508 5.31 17.91 -5.36
CA CYS A 508 4.96 18.71 -6.54
C CYS A 508 4.66 17.83 -7.77
N ARG A 509 3.73 18.27 -8.61
CA ARG A 509 3.47 17.67 -9.94
C ARG A 509 4.04 18.57 -11.03
N ILE A 510 4.92 18.03 -11.86
CA ILE A 510 5.61 18.75 -12.92
C ILE A 510 5.31 18.03 -14.24
N GLU A 511 4.60 18.70 -15.15
CA GLU A 511 4.11 18.14 -16.40
C GLU A 511 4.63 18.92 -17.61
N GLY A 512 5.20 18.24 -18.60
CA GLY A 512 5.62 18.86 -19.86
C GLY A 512 5.84 17.82 -20.96
N ASN A 513 6.45 18.24 -22.06
CA ASN A 513 6.91 17.31 -23.10
C ASN A 513 8.42 17.05 -22.89
N GLN A 514 9.14 16.71 -23.95
CA GLN A 514 10.61 16.60 -23.95
C GLN A 514 11.27 17.84 -23.30
N ASP A 515 12.16 17.61 -22.32
CA ASP A 515 12.81 18.61 -21.44
C ASP A 515 11.90 19.25 -20.36
N THR A 516 10.88 18.51 -19.90
CA THR A 516 9.95 18.88 -18.79
C THR A 516 10.63 19.55 -17.58
N LEU A 517 11.72 18.97 -17.06
CA LEU A 517 12.45 19.46 -15.89
C LEU A 517 13.91 19.73 -16.25
N PHE A 518 14.36 20.97 -16.03
CA PHE A 518 15.74 21.41 -16.27
C PHE A 518 16.40 21.89 -14.97
N ALA A 519 17.13 20.97 -14.32
CA ALA A 519 18.03 21.27 -13.22
C ALA A 519 19.30 21.94 -13.78
N GLN A 520 19.27 23.28 -13.89
CA GLN A 520 20.26 24.07 -14.62
C GLN A 520 21.55 24.36 -13.83
N ALA A 521 21.46 24.59 -12.51
CA ALA A 521 22.62 24.89 -11.67
C ALA A 521 22.34 24.66 -10.17
N TYR A 522 23.42 24.52 -9.39
CA TYR A 522 23.43 24.50 -7.92
C TYR A 522 22.72 23.29 -7.27
N ARG A 523 22.49 23.33 -5.95
CA ARG A 523 21.95 22.21 -5.17
C ARG A 523 20.42 22.21 -5.15
N GLN A 524 19.80 21.08 -5.47
CA GLN A 524 18.35 20.96 -5.60
C GLN A 524 17.84 19.64 -5.01
N PHE A 525 16.65 19.62 -4.41
CA PHE A 525 16.06 18.42 -3.81
C PHE A 525 14.58 18.28 -4.21
N TYR A 526 14.24 17.14 -4.82
CA TYR A 526 12.90 16.79 -5.28
C TYR A 526 12.44 15.54 -4.53
N ARG A 527 11.43 15.66 -3.66
CA ARG A 527 10.92 14.55 -2.83
C ARG A 527 9.43 14.32 -3.02
N SER A 528 9.04 13.06 -3.21
CA SER A 528 7.64 12.65 -3.45
C SER A 528 6.98 13.35 -4.65
N CYS A 529 7.76 13.88 -5.59
CA CYS A 529 7.27 14.56 -6.77
C CYS A 529 6.78 13.58 -7.85
N VAL A 530 5.89 14.04 -8.72
CA VAL A 530 5.53 13.33 -9.97
C VAL A 530 5.98 14.18 -11.14
N ILE A 531 6.99 13.71 -11.87
CA ILE A 531 7.54 14.34 -13.07
C ILE A 531 7.01 13.57 -14.27
N LEU A 532 5.98 14.11 -14.94
CA LEU A 532 5.32 13.52 -16.09
C LEU A 532 5.89 14.12 -17.38
N VAL A 533 6.61 13.31 -18.14
CA VAL A 533 7.25 13.71 -19.40
C VAL A 533 6.47 13.09 -20.56
N LYS A 534 5.86 13.93 -21.39
CA LYS A 534 5.11 13.50 -22.58
C LYS A 534 6.04 13.34 -23.79
N PRO A 535 5.87 12.31 -24.64
CA PRO A 535 6.59 12.19 -25.89
C PRO A 535 6.34 13.41 -26.78
N SER A 536 7.39 13.99 -27.35
CA SER A 536 7.28 15.11 -28.32
C SER A 536 7.16 14.61 -29.77
N LEU A 537 7.77 13.46 -30.09
CA LEU A 537 7.81 12.92 -31.45
C LEU A 537 7.92 11.38 -31.41
N PRO A 538 7.24 10.66 -32.32
CA PRO A 538 7.39 9.21 -32.45
C PRO A 538 8.86 8.78 -32.63
N GLY A 539 9.31 7.81 -31.84
CA GLY A 539 10.66 7.25 -31.93
C GLY A 539 11.78 8.09 -31.30
N LYS A 540 11.49 9.26 -30.69
CA LYS A 540 12.48 9.98 -29.89
C LYS A 540 12.48 9.53 -28.42
N PRO A 541 13.64 9.51 -27.74
CA PRO A 541 13.70 9.20 -26.32
C PRO A 541 12.98 10.26 -25.48
N THR A 542 12.34 9.82 -24.40
CA THR A 542 11.72 10.70 -23.40
C THR A 542 12.75 10.99 -22.32
N VAL A 543 13.13 12.25 -22.13
CA VAL A 543 14.32 12.63 -21.34
C VAL A 543 14.01 13.74 -20.33
N VAL A 544 14.45 13.53 -19.08
CA VAL A 544 14.64 14.58 -18.07
C VAL A 544 16.09 15.07 -18.16
N THR A 545 16.31 16.36 -18.35
CA THR A 545 17.65 16.91 -18.63
C THR A 545 18.22 17.69 -17.45
N ALA A 546 19.35 17.22 -16.93
CA ALA A 546 20.22 18.00 -16.06
C ALA A 546 21.50 18.31 -16.82
N HIS A 547 21.90 19.58 -16.87
CA HIS A 547 23.16 19.94 -17.53
C HIS A 547 24.34 19.72 -16.60
N GLY A 548 25.36 19.06 -17.14
CA GLY A 548 26.68 18.98 -16.52
C GLY A 548 27.30 20.36 -16.32
N ARG A 549 28.29 20.42 -15.43
CA ARG A 549 29.00 21.64 -15.05
C ARG A 549 29.65 22.32 -16.25
N ARG A 550 29.72 23.65 -16.23
CA ARG A 550 30.61 24.43 -17.11
C ARG A 550 31.98 24.70 -16.49
N ASP A 551 32.11 24.52 -15.18
CA ASP A 551 33.34 24.68 -14.41
C ASP A 551 33.48 23.50 -13.43
N ARG A 552 34.68 22.93 -13.29
CA ARG A 552 34.95 21.81 -12.37
C ARG A 552 34.55 22.12 -10.92
N GLN A 553 34.69 23.38 -10.49
CA GLN A 553 34.34 23.90 -9.16
C GLN A 553 32.83 24.18 -8.98
N GLN A 554 32.03 24.17 -10.05
CA GLN A 554 30.61 24.48 -9.97
C GLN A 554 29.87 23.43 -9.13
N THR A 555 29.33 23.82 -7.98
CA THR A 555 28.40 22.98 -7.22
C THR A 555 27.19 22.69 -8.09
N THR A 556 26.99 21.43 -8.48
CA THR A 556 25.82 20.97 -9.23
C THR A 556 25.40 19.61 -8.70
N GLY A 557 24.13 19.49 -8.29
CA GLY A 557 23.57 18.22 -7.84
C GLY A 557 22.10 18.38 -7.54
N PHE A 558 21.27 17.63 -8.25
CA PHE A 558 19.86 17.48 -7.95
C PHE A 558 19.64 16.07 -7.39
N VAL A 559 18.90 15.96 -6.29
CA VAL A 559 18.53 14.68 -5.68
C VAL A 559 17.05 14.45 -5.92
N VAL A 560 16.70 13.30 -6.50
CA VAL A 560 15.32 12.87 -6.75
C VAL A 560 15.03 11.68 -5.86
N HIS A 561 14.13 11.82 -4.89
CA HIS A 561 13.95 10.87 -3.78
C HIS A 561 12.48 10.50 -3.58
N HIS A 562 12.14 9.20 -3.58
CA HIS A 562 10.73 8.71 -3.58
C HIS A 562 9.81 9.42 -4.59
N SER A 563 10.36 9.91 -5.71
CA SER A 563 9.63 10.67 -6.72
C SER A 563 9.46 9.82 -7.98
N GLN A 564 8.31 9.92 -8.63
CA GLN A 564 8.02 9.18 -9.86
C GLN A 564 8.46 10.02 -11.08
N VAL A 565 9.27 9.44 -11.96
CA VAL A 565 9.55 9.98 -13.30
C VAL A 565 8.81 9.09 -14.30
N VAL A 566 7.79 9.63 -14.94
CA VAL A 566 6.84 8.86 -15.75
C VAL A 566 6.86 9.36 -17.19
N ALA A 567 7.19 8.46 -18.13
CA ALA A 567 6.91 8.68 -19.54
C ALA A 567 5.41 8.45 -19.79
N ALA A 568 4.70 9.45 -20.32
CA ALA A 568 3.32 9.25 -20.73
C ALA A 568 3.25 8.34 -21.98
N ALA A 569 2.31 7.41 -22.02
CA ALA A 569 2.02 6.68 -23.25
C ALA A 569 1.49 7.66 -24.32
N PRO A 570 1.91 7.57 -25.59
CA PRO A 570 1.36 8.41 -26.65
C PRO A 570 -0.15 8.12 -26.82
N PRO A 571 -0.99 9.12 -27.14
CA PRO A 571 -2.41 8.90 -27.39
C PRO A 571 -2.67 7.85 -28.48
N ALA A 572 -3.76 7.09 -28.34
CA ALA A 572 -4.08 5.93 -29.18
C ALA A 572 -4.30 6.22 -30.69
N ALA A 573 -4.24 7.49 -31.11
CA ALA A 573 -4.51 7.93 -32.48
C ALA A 573 -3.42 7.57 -33.52
N PHE A 574 -2.21 7.18 -33.10
CA PHE A 574 -1.08 6.98 -34.01
C PHE A 574 -0.77 5.51 -34.38
N ALA A 575 -1.67 4.57 -34.08
CA ALA A 575 -1.59 3.19 -34.54
C ALA A 575 -1.93 3.06 -36.04
N ARG A 576 -1.00 3.46 -36.94
CA ARG A 576 -1.13 3.18 -38.38
C ARG A 576 -1.16 1.65 -38.61
N PRO A 577 -2.12 1.09 -39.36
CA PRO A 577 -2.12 -0.33 -39.69
C PRO A 577 -0.87 -0.70 -40.49
N ARG A 578 -0.24 -1.85 -40.16
CA ARG A 578 0.76 -2.46 -41.04
C ARG A 578 0.04 -2.95 -42.30
N ALA A 579 0.28 -2.30 -43.44
CA ALA A 579 -0.22 -2.76 -44.72
C ALA A 579 0.33 -4.16 -45.04
N ALA A 580 -0.56 -5.14 -45.17
CA ALA A 580 -0.19 -6.51 -45.53
C ALA A 580 0.31 -6.56 -46.98
N ARG A 581 1.60 -6.82 -47.17
CA ARG A 581 2.15 -7.09 -48.51
C ARG A 581 1.77 -8.50 -48.95
N LEU A 582 0.67 -8.60 -49.69
CA LEU A 582 0.38 -9.78 -50.52
C LEU A 582 1.52 -9.98 -51.52
N ARG A 583 2.07 -11.20 -51.59
CA ARG A 583 2.92 -11.65 -52.72
C ARG A 583 2.01 -12.24 -53.80
N PRO A 584 2.16 -11.87 -55.08
CA PRO A 584 1.58 -12.64 -56.18
C PRO A 584 2.35 -13.96 -56.38
N PRO A 585 1.69 -15.05 -56.82
CA PRO A 585 2.36 -16.32 -57.13
C PRO A 585 2.81 -16.40 -58.59
N GLY A 586 3.97 -17.04 -58.83
CA GLY A 586 4.25 -17.76 -60.08
C GLY A 586 4.89 -17.00 -61.26
N ALA A 587 6.21 -17.14 -61.40
CA ALA A 587 6.93 -17.24 -62.67
C ALA A 587 8.25 -17.99 -62.41
N ALA A 588 8.84 -18.68 -63.39
CA ALA A 588 9.97 -19.59 -63.15
C ALA A 588 10.97 -19.73 -64.33
N ARG A 589 12.24 -19.97 -63.98
CA ARG A 589 13.39 -20.38 -64.83
C ARG A 589 13.94 -19.31 -65.82
N GLY A 590 15.15 -19.58 -66.32
CA GLY A 590 16.03 -18.67 -67.09
C GLY A 590 17.11 -18.06 -66.18
N GLU A 591 18.27 -18.67 -65.95
CA GLU A 591 19.43 -18.97 -66.83
C GLU A 591 20.45 -17.80 -66.94
N ASP A 592 21.73 -18.18 -66.78
CA ASP A 592 23.03 -17.52 -67.07
C ASP A 592 23.06 -16.00 -67.33
N ARG A 593 23.88 -15.21 -66.62
CA ARG A 593 25.36 -15.32 -66.58
C ARG A 593 25.98 -14.67 -65.34
#